data_AF-A0A9P0J2D6-F1
#
_entry.id   AF-A0A9P0J2D6-F1
#
_cell.length_a   1.000
_cell.length_b   1.000
_cell.length_c   1.000
_cell.angle_alpha   90.00
_cell.angle_beta   90.00
_cell.angle_gamma   90.00
#
_symmetry.space_group_name_H-M   'P 1'
#
loop_
_entity.id
_entity.type
_entity.pdbx_description
1 polymer ?
#
loop_
_entity_poly.entity_id
_entity_poly.type
_entity_poly.pdbx_seq_one_letter_code
_entity_poly.pdbx_strand_id
1 'polypeptide(L)'
;MGTSMLKYFIEIINNLDSIVLIKRDQQINERRNIKDAVDTFMEIDERKNGNAVPSNEAYELATSMMYSEWMLETPEDIDNWIAVLCPEGKRCCVIAQDNKTKTVNKFGTTLNSFPSLFPYGCRISNNCPSHRKRTVLDCVYSFKLKKYYVLDIIEWMGVPYRDFDAEFRFYFIQSKLSEIPGINEKSTTNFYPFELAPRMATRYLYQHLLEKCQFFPDSIELDGINFYYPESLYTSGETPLVLWLKPFMIPDVLQKPVNDHLVQLHKPPNYVNVFEYSQSLKKKNRKFKKKKNSTSNCDKMEVESLVEVEMDKDPVVENEICMEN
;
A
#
# COMPACT_ATOMS: atom_id res chain seq x y z
N MET A 1 31.53 -29.27 7.92
CA MET A 1 31.89 -28.78 6.57
C MET A 1 30.70 -28.63 5.62
N GLY A 2 29.55 -29.29 5.82
CA GLY A 2 28.40 -29.21 4.90
C GLY A 2 27.55 -27.92 4.94
N THR A 3 27.58 -27.14 6.03
CA THR A 3 26.76 -25.92 6.17
C THR A 3 27.30 -24.68 5.46
N SER A 4 28.61 -24.63 5.17
CA SER A 4 29.24 -23.49 4.48
C SER A 4 29.04 -23.55 2.97
N MET A 5 29.07 -24.75 2.38
CA MET A 5 28.79 -24.96 0.96
C MET A 5 27.32 -24.67 0.64
N LEU A 6 26.39 -25.11 1.48
CA LEU A 6 24.96 -24.86 1.27
C LEU A 6 24.63 -23.35 1.27
N LYS A 7 25.23 -22.58 2.19
CA LYS A 7 25.08 -21.11 2.21
C LYS A 7 25.63 -20.45 0.95
N TYR A 8 26.80 -20.89 0.48
CA TYR A 8 27.43 -20.34 -0.71
C TYR A 8 26.63 -20.68 -1.98
N PHE A 9 26.06 -21.87 -2.07
CA PHE A 9 25.16 -22.26 -3.16
C PHE A 9 23.84 -21.48 -3.15
N ILE A 10 23.23 -21.28 -1.98
CA ILE A 10 22.03 -20.44 -1.84
C ILE A 10 22.34 -18.99 -2.25
N GLU A 11 23.50 -18.46 -1.85
CA GLU A 11 23.94 -17.11 -2.20
C GLU A 11 24.19 -16.95 -3.71
N ILE A 12 24.76 -17.97 -4.37
CA ILE A 12 24.93 -17.99 -5.83
C ILE A 12 23.58 -18.06 -6.55
N ILE A 13 22.65 -18.89 -6.09
CA ILE A 13 21.31 -19.01 -6.69
C ILE A 13 20.55 -17.70 -6.54
N ASN A 14 20.53 -17.11 -5.33
CA ASN A 14 19.91 -15.81 -5.10
C ASN A 14 20.52 -14.70 -5.98
N ASN A 15 21.85 -14.73 -6.20
CA ASN A 15 22.51 -13.78 -7.09
C ASN A 15 22.11 -14.00 -8.56
N LEU A 16 22.00 -15.25 -9.01
CA LEU A 16 21.57 -15.58 -10.36
C LEU A 16 20.12 -15.15 -10.60
N ASP A 17 19.22 -15.42 -9.66
CA ASP A 17 17.81 -15.04 -9.74
C ASP A 17 17.64 -13.52 -9.72
N SER A 18 18.37 -12.82 -8.84
CA SER A 18 18.44 -11.36 -8.82
C SER A 18 18.93 -10.80 -10.17
N ILE A 19 19.96 -11.41 -10.77
CA ILE A 19 20.48 -11.03 -12.09
C ILE A 19 19.43 -11.26 -13.20
N VAL A 20 18.67 -12.36 -13.14
CA VAL A 20 17.61 -12.66 -14.12
C VAL A 20 16.47 -11.65 -14.03
N LEU A 21 16.07 -11.26 -12.81
CA LEU A 21 15.00 -10.30 -12.57
C LEU A 21 15.40 -8.88 -13.00
N ILE A 22 16.62 -8.45 -12.66
CA ILE A 22 17.20 -7.19 -13.15
C ILE A 22 17.24 -7.18 -14.68
N LYS A 23 17.61 -8.31 -15.31
CA LYS A 23 17.60 -8.44 -16.77
C LYS A 23 16.20 -8.34 -17.37
N ARG A 24 15.17 -8.91 -16.72
CA ARG A 24 13.78 -8.83 -17.22
C ARG A 24 13.25 -7.41 -17.13
N ASP A 25 13.49 -6.72 -16.01
CA ASP A 25 13.13 -5.31 -15.83
C ASP A 25 13.80 -4.42 -16.88
N GLN A 26 15.12 -4.59 -17.06
CA GLN A 26 15.90 -3.88 -18.08
C GLN A 26 15.40 -4.17 -19.50
N GLN A 27 15.15 -5.44 -19.85
CA GLN A 27 14.64 -5.82 -21.17
C GLN A 27 13.27 -5.20 -21.45
N ILE A 28 12.38 -5.14 -20.47
CA ILE A 28 11.06 -4.50 -20.62
C ILE A 28 11.24 -2.99 -20.83
N ASN A 29 12.10 -2.35 -20.04
CA ASN A 29 12.36 -0.91 -20.13
C ASN A 29 13.05 -0.52 -21.46
N GLU A 30 14.00 -1.33 -21.94
CA GLU A 30 14.66 -1.16 -23.24
C GLU A 30 13.68 -1.27 -24.40
N ARG A 31 12.79 -2.29 -24.38
CA ARG A 31 11.73 -2.45 -25.40
C ARG A 31 10.80 -1.23 -25.47
N ARG A 32 10.52 -0.61 -24.33
CA ARG A 32 9.62 0.55 -24.21
C ARG A 32 10.27 1.89 -24.54
N ASN A 33 11.58 1.91 -24.79
CA ASN A 33 12.35 3.12 -25.13
C ASN A 33 12.20 4.26 -24.09
N ILE A 34 12.00 3.90 -22.81
CA ILE A 34 11.87 4.84 -21.70
C ILE A 34 13.27 5.10 -21.14
N LYS A 35 13.90 6.21 -21.55
CA LYS A 35 15.08 6.76 -20.86
C LYS A 35 14.59 7.64 -19.72
N ASP A 36 14.90 7.23 -18.48
CA ASP A 36 14.58 7.90 -17.22
C ASP A 36 13.10 8.26 -17.04
N ALA A 37 12.34 7.32 -16.48
CA ALA A 37 10.94 7.52 -16.12
C ALA A 37 10.81 8.69 -15.13
N VAL A 38 10.25 9.80 -15.62
CA VAL A 38 9.90 10.95 -14.79
C VAL A 38 8.72 10.55 -13.89
N ASP A 39 8.99 10.44 -12.58
CA ASP A 39 8.07 10.24 -11.44
C ASP A 39 6.59 10.47 -11.78
N THR A 40 5.89 9.42 -12.18
CA THR A 40 4.46 9.49 -12.49
C THR A 40 3.63 9.17 -11.24
N PHE A 41 3.69 10.06 -10.25
CA PHE A 41 2.99 9.84 -8.99
C PHE A 41 1.46 9.76 -9.15
N MET A 42 0.88 8.63 -8.75
CA MET A 42 -0.54 8.46 -8.43
C MET A 42 -0.81 8.86 -6.96
N GLU A 43 -2.02 9.35 -6.69
CA GLU A 43 -2.46 10.00 -5.45
C GLU A 43 -2.11 11.50 -5.31
N ILE A 44 -3.17 12.29 -5.09
CA ILE A 44 -3.11 13.69 -4.66
C ILE A 44 -3.09 13.65 -3.13
N ASP A 45 -1.97 14.05 -2.52
CA ASP A 45 -1.89 14.12 -1.06
C ASP A 45 -1.53 15.56 -0.65
N GLU A 46 -2.31 16.09 0.29
CA GLU A 46 -2.14 17.43 0.83
C GLU A 46 -0.93 17.46 1.78
N ARG A 47 0.07 18.29 1.46
CA ARG A 47 1.08 18.69 2.45
C ARG A 47 0.39 19.54 3.51
N LYS A 48 0.24 19.03 4.73
CA LYS A 48 -0.02 19.88 5.89
C LYS A 48 1.28 20.61 6.23
N ASN A 49 1.23 21.94 6.22
CA ASN A 49 2.35 22.79 6.66
C ASN A 49 2.57 22.55 8.16
N GLY A 50 3.64 21.82 8.48
CA GLY A 50 4.17 21.68 9.84
C GLY A 50 5.68 21.54 9.74
N ASN A 51 6.41 22.37 10.48
CA ASN A 51 7.88 22.43 10.52
C ASN A 51 8.50 21.22 11.25
N ALA A 52 8.07 20.00 10.95
CA ALA A 52 8.72 18.79 11.42
C ALA A 52 9.56 18.24 10.28
N VAL A 53 10.87 18.45 10.36
CA VAL A 53 11.84 17.71 9.54
C VAL A 53 11.59 16.22 9.84
N PRO A 54 11.15 15.40 8.87
CA PRO A 54 10.92 13.98 9.14
C PRO A 54 12.24 13.36 9.59
N SER A 55 12.18 12.45 10.57
CA SER A 55 13.34 11.61 10.88
C SER A 55 13.83 10.98 9.58
N ASN A 56 15.12 11.14 9.22
CA ASN A 56 15.68 10.69 7.93
C ASN A 56 15.20 9.28 7.54
N GLU A 57 15.14 8.36 8.51
CA GLU A 57 14.73 6.97 8.33
C GLU A 57 13.28 6.79 7.83
N ALA A 58 12.31 7.52 8.39
CA ALA A 58 10.91 7.41 7.96
C ALA A 58 10.69 8.01 6.57
N TYR A 59 11.45 9.06 6.24
CA TYR A 59 11.47 9.63 4.90
C TYR A 59 12.08 8.66 3.90
N GLU A 60 13.25 8.09 4.20
CA GLU A 60 13.92 7.08 3.37
C GLU A 60 13.03 5.85 3.14
N LEU A 61 12.38 5.34 4.19
CA LEU A 61 11.43 4.23 4.04
C LEU A 61 10.28 4.59 3.11
N ALA A 62 9.66 5.76 3.30
CA ALA A 62 8.53 6.21 2.49
C ALA A 62 8.89 6.44 1.01
N THR A 63 10.05 7.04 0.74
CA THR A 63 10.52 7.29 -0.63
C THR A 63 11.05 6.03 -1.30
N SER A 64 11.44 5.01 -0.51
CA SER A 64 11.87 3.70 -1.01
C SER A 64 10.74 2.71 -1.31
N MET A 65 9.46 3.12 -1.22
CA MET A 65 8.33 2.25 -1.58
C MET A 65 8.32 1.93 -3.08
N MET A 66 7.84 0.74 -3.42
CA MET A 66 7.63 0.28 -4.79
C MET A 66 6.29 0.80 -5.32
N TYR A 67 6.24 1.20 -6.59
CA TYR A 67 5.03 1.69 -7.24
C TYR A 67 4.75 0.92 -8.52
N SER A 68 3.48 0.67 -8.77
CA SER A 68 3.00 0.02 -9.98
C SER A 68 2.99 0.99 -11.16
N GLU A 69 3.36 0.52 -12.34
CA GLU A 69 3.07 1.22 -13.59
C GLU A 69 1.64 0.94 -14.07
N TRP A 70 1.11 1.78 -14.97
CA TRP A 70 -0.13 1.43 -15.68
C TRP A 70 0.13 0.26 -16.62
N MET A 71 -0.78 -0.72 -16.68
CA MET A 71 -0.72 -1.79 -17.67
C MET A 71 -1.10 -1.24 -19.06
N LEU A 72 -0.11 -0.77 -19.80
CA LEU A 72 -0.28 -0.30 -21.18
C LEU A 72 -0.24 -1.46 -22.19
N GLU A 73 0.52 -2.49 -21.86
CA GLU A 73 0.68 -3.73 -22.63
C GLU A 73 0.48 -4.91 -21.69
N THR A 74 -0.31 -5.88 -22.14
CA THR A 74 -0.63 -7.08 -21.36
C THR A 74 0.52 -8.09 -21.49
N PRO A 75 1.16 -8.51 -20.38
CA PRO A 75 2.14 -9.59 -20.42
C PRO A 75 1.54 -10.89 -20.97
N GLU A 76 2.29 -11.64 -21.78
CA GLU A 76 1.82 -12.91 -22.35
C GLU A 76 1.43 -13.94 -21.27
N ASP A 77 2.11 -13.89 -20.13
CA ASP A 77 1.93 -14.78 -18.98
C ASP A 77 1.07 -14.17 -17.86
N ILE A 78 0.29 -13.12 -18.14
CA ILE A 78 -0.48 -12.36 -17.13
C ILE A 78 -1.38 -13.23 -16.25
N ASP A 79 -1.89 -14.34 -16.77
CA ASP A 79 -2.73 -15.32 -16.07
C ASP A 79 -2.02 -15.98 -14.87
N ASN A 80 -0.68 -16.01 -14.89
CA ASN A 80 0.17 -16.55 -13.82
C ASN A 80 0.62 -15.50 -12.82
N TRP A 81 0.37 -14.21 -13.09
CA TRP A 81 0.69 -13.13 -12.15
C TRP A 81 -0.25 -13.15 -10.95
N ILE A 82 0.12 -12.43 -9.89
CA ILE A 82 -0.66 -12.33 -8.67
C ILE A 82 -1.46 -11.03 -8.71
N ALA A 83 -2.78 -11.13 -8.79
CA ALA A 83 -3.69 -10.01 -8.66
C ALA A 83 -3.92 -9.69 -7.17
N VAL A 84 -3.69 -8.45 -6.77
CA VAL A 84 -3.93 -7.90 -5.43
C VAL A 84 -4.99 -6.81 -5.53
N LEU A 85 -6.14 -7.05 -4.90
CA LEU A 85 -7.29 -6.16 -4.93
C LEU A 85 -7.09 -5.06 -3.89
N CYS A 86 -7.19 -3.80 -4.34
CA CYS A 86 -6.93 -2.63 -3.52
C CYS A 86 -8.25 -1.89 -3.23
N PRO A 87 -8.63 -1.70 -1.96
CA PRO A 87 -9.83 -0.95 -1.61
C PRO A 87 -9.62 0.55 -1.83
N GLU A 88 -10.70 1.32 -1.89
CA GLU A 88 -10.62 2.77 -1.76
C GLU A 88 -9.93 3.16 -0.44
N GLY A 89 -8.98 4.08 -0.53
CA GLY A 89 -8.16 4.47 0.60
C GLY A 89 -6.96 5.31 0.21
N LYS A 90 -6.05 5.48 1.17
CA LYS A 90 -4.75 6.12 0.93
C LYS A 90 -3.62 5.15 1.19
N ARG A 91 -2.71 5.03 0.24
CA ARG A 91 -1.50 4.24 0.42
C ARG A 91 -0.57 4.89 1.45
N CYS A 92 0.05 4.08 2.28
CA CYS A 92 0.96 4.52 3.33
C CYS A 92 1.97 3.44 3.69
N CYS A 93 3.13 3.87 4.17
CA CYS A 93 4.11 3.01 4.82
C CYS A 93 3.78 2.93 6.32
N VAL A 94 3.61 1.71 6.83
CA VAL A 94 3.37 1.43 8.24
C VAL A 94 4.69 1.01 8.88
N ILE A 95 5.07 1.68 9.97
CA ILE A 95 6.34 1.45 10.68
C ILE A 95 6.01 1.16 12.14
N ALA A 96 6.20 -0.07 12.59
CA ALA A 96 6.10 -0.47 14.00
C ALA A 96 7.50 -0.63 14.61
N GLN A 97 7.83 0.22 15.58
CA GLN A 97 9.15 0.32 16.21
C GLN A 97 9.03 1.06 17.54
N ASP A 98 9.91 0.75 18.50
CA ASP A 98 9.99 1.45 19.80
C ASP A 98 8.65 1.55 20.55
N ASN A 99 7.91 0.44 20.55
CA ASN A 99 6.61 0.27 21.20
C ASN A 99 5.50 1.19 20.68
N LYS A 100 5.61 1.61 19.41
CA LYS A 100 4.59 2.41 18.73
C LYS A 100 4.53 2.09 17.25
N THR A 101 3.38 2.30 16.65
CA THR A 101 3.20 2.24 15.20
C THR A 101 2.98 3.64 14.66
N LYS A 102 3.62 3.96 13.53
CA LYS A 102 3.42 5.20 12.79
C LYS A 102 3.03 4.85 11.37
N THR A 103 2.21 5.69 10.76
CA THR A 103 1.99 5.64 9.32
C THR A 103 2.51 6.89 8.66
N VAL A 104 3.20 6.73 7.55
CA VAL A 104 3.79 7.83 6.79
C VAL A 104 3.29 7.76 5.35
N ASN A 105 3.00 8.92 4.77
CA ASN A 105 2.71 8.98 3.34
C ASN A 105 4.00 8.88 2.53
N LYS A 106 3.86 8.83 1.20
CA LYS A 106 4.96 8.77 0.23
C LYS A 106 6.01 9.89 0.33
N PHE A 107 5.69 10.98 1.01
CA PHE A 107 6.60 12.11 1.23
C PHE A 107 7.31 12.04 2.58
N GLY A 108 7.16 10.93 3.32
CA GLY A 108 7.70 10.77 4.67
C GLY A 108 6.94 11.55 5.75
N THR A 109 5.80 12.18 5.40
CA THR A 109 4.99 12.90 6.39
C THR A 109 4.22 11.90 7.24
N THR A 110 4.38 11.97 8.56
CA THR A 110 3.63 11.14 9.49
C THR A 110 2.15 11.54 9.46
N LEU A 111 1.30 10.56 9.15
CA LEU A 111 -0.15 10.70 9.11
C LEU A 111 -0.76 10.41 10.48
N ASN A 112 -0.42 9.26 11.08
CA ASN A 112 -0.95 8.82 12.37
C ASN A 112 0.13 8.15 13.22
N SER A 113 -0.14 8.03 14.53
CA SER A 113 0.70 7.27 15.44
C SER A 113 -0.12 6.63 16.57
N PHE A 114 -0.05 5.31 16.70
CA PHE A 114 -0.97 4.51 17.50
C PHE A 114 -0.34 3.18 17.96
N PRO A 115 -0.89 2.49 18.96
CA PRO A 115 -0.47 1.12 19.31
C PRO A 115 -1.01 0.11 18.30
N SER A 116 -0.19 -0.87 17.92
CA SER A 116 -0.59 -2.06 17.16
C SER A 116 0.00 -3.33 17.77
N LEU A 117 -0.57 -4.48 17.39
CA LEU A 117 -0.07 -5.80 17.81
C LEU A 117 1.16 -6.27 17.04
N PHE A 118 1.66 -5.48 16.07
CA PHE A 118 2.93 -5.81 15.45
C PHE A 118 4.06 -5.79 16.48
N PRO A 119 5.11 -6.57 16.25
CA PRO A 119 6.28 -6.52 17.10
C PRO A 119 6.84 -5.11 17.25
N TYR A 120 7.13 -4.72 18.49
CA TYR A 120 7.53 -3.34 18.84
C TYR A 120 6.51 -2.26 18.43
N GLY A 121 5.27 -2.63 18.12
CA GLY A 121 4.18 -1.73 17.74
C GLY A 121 3.35 -1.19 18.91
N CYS A 122 3.50 -1.78 20.10
CA CYS A 122 2.82 -1.39 21.34
C CYS A 122 3.68 -1.72 22.57
N ARG A 123 3.45 -1.02 23.68
CA ARG A 123 4.11 -1.30 24.97
C ARG A 123 3.51 -2.57 25.58
N ILE A 124 4.30 -3.63 25.63
CA ILE A 124 4.01 -4.85 26.37
C ILE A 124 5.13 -5.05 27.38
N SER A 125 4.81 -5.55 28.58
CA SER A 125 5.72 -5.64 29.73
C SER A 125 7.06 -6.36 29.46
N ASN A 126 7.16 -7.14 28.39
CA ASN A 126 8.35 -7.93 28.03
C ASN A 126 9.07 -7.45 26.75
N ASN A 127 8.64 -6.34 26.12
CA ASN A 127 9.33 -5.78 24.95
C ASN A 127 10.23 -4.61 25.37
N CYS A 128 11.53 -4.88 25.51
CA CYS A 128 12.53 -3.81 25.57
C CYS A 128 12.54 -3.06 24.22
N PRO A 129 12.43 -1.73 24.21
CA PRO A 129 12.59 -0.94 23.00
C PRO A 129 13.90 -1.30 22.29
N SER A 130 13.84 -1.48 20.97
CA SER A 130 15.01 -1.79 20.17
C SER A 130 14.93 -1.01 18.88
N HIS A 131 15.81 -0.01 18.75
CA HIS A 131 15.95 0.76 17.51
C HIS A 131 16.35 -0.09 16.30
N ARG A 132 16.85 -1.31 16.51
CA ARG A 132 17.28 -2.22 15.44
C ARG A 132 16.19 -3.17 14.94
N LYS A 133 15.05 -3.24 15.65
CA LYS A 133 13.98 -4.18 15.31
C LYS A 133 12.71 -3.40 15.03
N ARG A 134 12.34 -3.38 13.75
CA ARG A 134 11.13 -2.73 13.26
C ARG A 134 10.39 -3.65 12.29
N THR A 135 9.11 -3.38 12.15
CA THR A 135 8.26 -3.97 11.11
C THR A 135 7.84 -2.85 10.17
N VAL A 136 8.06 -3.03 8.87
CA VAL A 136 7.73 -2.06 7.82
C VAL A 136 6.84 -2.74 6.78
N LEU A 137 5.64 -2.20 6.59
CA LEU A 137 4.63 -2.72 5.68
C LEU A 137 4.17 -1.65 4.69
N ASP A 138 3.79 -2.11 3.50
CA ASP A 138 3.12 -1.32 2.48
C ASP A 138 1.62 -1.55 2.59
N CYS A 139 0.85 -0.50 2.87
CA CYS A 139 -0.57 -0.63 3.20
C CYS A 139 -1.44 0.40 2.49
N VAL A 140 -2.73 0.09 2.39
CA VAL A 140 -3.79 1.06 2.07
C VAL A 140 -4.66 1.26 3.31
N TYR A 141 -4.82 2.50 3.74
CA TYR A 141 -5.75 2.86 4.80
C TYR A 141 -7.14 3.15 4.24
N SER A 142 -8.13 2.34 4.62
CA SER A 142 -9.54 2.61 4.32
C SER A 142 -10.13 3.52 5.40
N PHE A 143 -10.52 4.75 5.01
CA PHE A 143 -11.08 5.74 5.94
C PHE A 143 -12.43 5.32 6.51
N LYS A 144 -13.28 4.73 5.66
CA LYS A 144 -14.62 4.27 6.01
C LYS A 144 -14.56 3.14 7.05
N LEU A 145 -13.69 2.13 6.83
CA LEU A 145 -13.53 1.01 7.76
C LEU A 145 -12.63 1.34 8.96
N LYS A 146 -11.85 2.43 8.91
CA LYS A 146 -10.77 2.71 9.86
C LYS A 146 -9.87 1.47 10.04
N LYS A 147 -9.44 0.90 8.92
CA LYS A 147 -8.67 -0.35 8.84
C LYS A 147 -7.55 -0.21 7.81
N TYR A 148 -6.43 -0.87 8.06
CA TYR A 148 -5.34 -0.98 7.09
C TYR A 148 -5.39 -2.31 6.36
N TYR A 149 -5.31 -2.26 5.04
CA TYR A 149 -5.09 -3.42 4.19
C TYR A 149 -3.61 -3.52 3.83
N VAL A 150 -2.97 -4.61 4.21
CA VAL A 150 -1.56 -4.88 3.94
C VAL A 150 -1.43 -5.35 2.50
N LEU A 151 -0.75 -4.55 1.68
CA LEU A 151 -0.38 -4.90 0.31
C LEU A 151 0.86 -5.81 0.34
N ASP A 152 1.88 -5.38 1.08
CA ASP A 152 3.21 -5.97 1.02
C ASP A 152 4.02 -5.85 2.32
N ILE A 153 5.09 -6.63 2.41
CA ILE A 153 6.06 -6.61 3.49
C ILE A 153 7.41 -6.13 2.99
N ILE A 154 7.98 -5.15 3.69
CA ILE A 154 9.28 -4.56 3.36
C ILE A 154 10.33 -5.05 4.37
N GLU A 155 9.96 -5.08 5.65
CA GLU A 155 10.82 -5.51 6.74
C GLU A 155 10.00 -6.15 7.86
N TRP A 156 10.50 -7.21 8.46
CA TRP A 156 9.89 -7.84 9.64
C TRP A 156 10.94 -8.07 10.71
N MET A 157 10.73 -7.51 11.90
CA MET A 157 11.64 -7.69 13.05
C MET A 157 13.11 -7.32 12.78
N GLY A 158 13.36 -6.33 11.92
CA GLY A 158 14.72 -5.95 11.53
C GLY A 158 15.30 -6.73 10.33
N VAL A 159 14.57 -7.71 9.79
CA VAL A 159 15.00 -8.48 8.62
C VAL A 159 14.35 -7.87 7.36
N PRO A 160 15.14 -7.38 6.39
CA PRO A 160 14.61 -6.86 5.13
C PRO A 160 14.12 -8.02 4.25
N TYR A 161 12.97 -7.83 3.61
CA TYR A 161 12.37 -8.82 2.70
C TYR A 161 12.43 -8.39 1.24
N ARG A 162 13.07 -7.25 0.93
CA ARG A 162 13.06 -6.66 -0.41
C ARG A 162 13.67 -7.56 -1.49
N ASP A 163 14.67 -8.36 -1.11
CA ASP A 163 15.41 -9.25 -2.00
C ASP A 163 14.72 -10.62 -2.18
N PHE A 164 13.48 -10.76 -1.72
CA PHE A 164 12.67 -11.95 -1.97
C PHE A 164 11.55 -11.65 -2.97
N ASP A 165 11.23 -12.67 -3.74
CA ASP A 165 10.13 -12.71 -4.70
C ASP A 165 8.78 -12.36 -4.05
N ALA A 166 7.88 -11.75 -4.84
CA ALA A 166 6.54 -11.35 -4.40
C ALA A 166 5.75 -12.52 -3.84
N GLU A 167 5.82 -13.71 -4.46
CA GLU A 167 5.13 -14.90 -3.97
C GLU A 167 5.56 -15.26 -2.55
N PHE A 168 6.87 -15.26 -2.28
CA PHE A 168 7.39 -15.52 -0.94
C PHE A 168 7.00 -14.42 0.05
N ARG A 169 7.16 -13.14 -0.32
CA ARG A 169 6.78 -12.00 0.53
C ARG A 169 5.30 -12.08 0.93
N PHE A 170 4.44 -12.44 -0.02
CA PHE A 170 2.99 -12.55 0.18
C PHE A 170 2.63 -13.74 1.08
N TYR A 171 3.22 -14.90 0.85
CA TYR A 171 3.08 -16.05 1.73
C TYR A 171 3.53 -15.72 3.16
N PHE A 172 4.69 -15.07 3.29
CA PHE A 172 5.29 -14.78 4.58
C PHE A 172 4.44 -13.80 5.40
N ILE A 173 4.01 -12.68 4.81
CA ILE A 173 3.15 -11.73 5.53
C ILE A 173 1.79 -12.32 5.89
N GLN A 174 1.23 -13.18 5.05
CA GLN A 174 -0.01 -13.89 5.37
C GLN A 174 0.18 -14.81 6.58
N SER A 175 1.25 -15.61 6.62
CA SER A 175 1.62 -16.43 7.77
C SER A 175 1.77 -15.57 9.03
N LYS A 176 2.47 -14.45 8.94
CA LYS A 176 2.71 -13.57 10.09
C LYS A 176 1.46 -12.90 10.63
N LEU A 177 0.54 -12.46 9.78
CA LEU A 177 -0.73 -11.93 10.24
C LEU A 177 -1.58 -13.02 10.92
N SER A 178 -1.56 -14.26 10.41
CA SER A 178 -2.30 -15.37 11.03
C SER A 178 -1.76 -15.78 12.41
N GLU A 179 -0.48 -15.51 12.68
CA GLU A 179 0.18 -15.78 13.96
C GLU A 179 -0.14 -14.74 15.05
N ILE A 180 -0.79 -13.61 14.72
CA ILE A 180 -1.07 -12.50 15.65
C ILE A 180 -2.57 -12.46 15.98
N PRO A 181 -3.02 -13.00 17.13
CA PRO A 181 -4.42 -12.99 17.51
C PRO A 181 -4.98 -11.57 17.66
N GLY A 182 -6.16 -11.32 17.11
CA GLY A 182 -6.84 -10.01 17.22
C GLY A 182 -6.23 -8.90 16.36
N ILE A 183 -5.27 -9.18 15.47
CA ILE A 183 -4.68 -8.17 14.58
C ILE A 183 -5.71 -7.51 13.66
N ASN A 184 -6.76 -8.24 13.30
CA ASN A 184 -7.91 -7.80 12.50
C ASN A 184 -9.05 -7.20 13.34
N GLU A 185 -8.86 -7.04 14.64
CA GLU A 185 -9.86 -6.52 15.57
C GLU A 185 -9.34 -5.27 16.28
N LYS A 186 -10.26 -4.36 16.62
CA LYS A 186 -9.91 -3.15 17.37
C LYS A 186 -9.82 -3.49 18.86
N SER A 187 -8.74 -3.04 19.51
CA SER A 187 -8.55 -3.16 20.95
C SER A 187 -7.76 -1.98 21.51
N THR A 188 -7.52 -1.96 22.82
CA THR A 188 -6.69 -0.93 23.48
C THR A 188 -5.22 -0.99 23.04
N THR A 189 -4.73 -2.18 22.69
CA THR A 189 -3.36 -2.42 22.20
C THR A 189 -3.29 -2.53 20.67
N ASN A 190 -4.43 -2.55 19.98
CA ASN A 190 -4.56 -2.55 18.53
C ASN A 190 -5.58 -1.48 18.07
N PHE A 191 -5.13 -0.24 17.91
CA PHE A 191 -6.07 0.86 17.67
C PHE A 191 -6.77 0.76 16.30
N TYR A 192 -6.05 0.28 15.29
CA TYR A 192 -6.58 0.03 13.95
C TYR A 192 -6.39 -1.44 13.59
N PRO A 193 -7.44 -2.13 13.12
CA PRO A 193 -7.31 -3.45 12.51
C PRO A 193 -6.38 -3.46 11.30
N PHE A 194 -5.69 -4.58 11.10
CA PHE A 194 -4.93 -4.89 9.90
C PHE A 194 -5.43 -6.19 9.27
N GLU A 195 -5.67 -6.16 7.96
CA GLU A 195 -6.04 -7.34 7.18
C GLU A 195 -5.17 -7.43 5.94
N LEU A 196 -4.96 -8.64 5.42
CA LEU A 196 -4.28 -8.82 4.15
C LEU A 196 -5.18 -8.36 3.01
N ALA A 197 -4.65 -7.56 2.07
CA ALA A 197 -5.38 -7.25 0.84
C ALA A 197 -5.68 -8.57 0.08
N PRO A 198 -6.94 -8.80 -0.36
CA PRO A 198 -7.30 -10.01 -1.10
C PRO A 198 -6.41 -10.19 -2.31
N ARG A 199 -5.88 -11.40 -2.50
CA ARG A 199 -4.98 -11.72 -3.60
C ARG A 199 -5.19 -13.12 -4.13
N MET A 200 -4.98 -13.29 -5.43
CA MET A 200 -5.15 -14.56 -6.13
C MET A 200 -4.34 -14.57 -7.43
N ALA A 201 -4.08 -15.75 -8.00
CA ALA A 201 -3.56 -15.81 -9.37
C ALA A 201 -4.56 -15.18 -10.33
N THR A 202 -4.07 -14.39 -11.29
CA THR A 202 -4.90 -13.59 -12.21
C THR A 202 -5.93 -14.43 -12.96
N ARG A 203 -5.60 -15.67 -13.35
CA ARG A 203 -6.57 -16.59 -13.97
C ARG A 203 -7.87 -16.78 -13.18
N TYR A 204 -7.81 -16.73 -11.84
CA TYR A 204 -8.99 -16.87 -10.97
C TYR A 204 -9.72 -15.55 -10.74
N LEU A 205 -9.05 -14.42 -10.96
CA LEU A 205 -9.63 -13.09 -10.80
C LEU A 205 -10.81 -12.87 -11.76
N TYR A 206 -10.70 -13.35 -13.01
CA TYR A 206 -11.70 -13.06 -14.04
C TYR A 206 -13.10 -13.54 -13.68
N GLN A 207 -13.20 -14.75 -13.15
CA GLN A 207 -14.48 -15.30 -12.69
C GLN A 207 -15.06 -14.43 -11.57
N HIS A 208 -14.22 -14.03 -10.61
CA HIS A 208 -14.64 -13.18 -9.51
C HIS A 208 -15.11 -11.80 -9.95
N LEU A 209 -14.43 -11.17 -10.92
CA LEU A 209 -14.82 -9.87 -11.46
C LEU A 209 -16.12 -9.93 -12.26
N LEU A 210 -16.44 -11.07 -12.86
CA LEU A 210 -17.70 -11.27 -13.57
C LEU A 210 -18.87 -11.48 -12.59
N GLU A 211 -18.65 -12.34 -11.59
CA GLU A 211 -19.71 -12.79 -10.67
C GLU A 211 -19.97 -11.84 -9.50
N LYS A 212 -18.94 -11.15 -9.01
CA LYS A 212 -19.02 -10.29 -7.82
C LYS A 212 -19.01 -8.82 -8.24
N CYS A 213 -19.87 -8.03 -7.61
CA CYS A 213 -19.80 -6.57 -7.65
C CYS A 213 -19.11 -5.97 -6.42
N GLN A 214 -18.79 -6.80 -5.41
CA GLN A 214 -18.22 -6.34 -4.16
C GLN A 214 -17.13 -7.29 -3.63
N PHE A 215 -16.02 -6.71 -3.19
CA PHE A 215 -14.82 -7.44 -2.73
C PHE A 215 -14.44 -7.15 -1.28
N PHE A 216 -14.99 -6.08 -0.70
CA PHE A 216 -14.72 -5.63 0.65
C PHE A 216 -16.03 -5.49 1.44
N PRO A 217 -16.01 -5.56 2.78
CA PRO A 217 -17.21 -5.36 3.59
C PRO A 217 -17.75 -3.92 3.48
N ASP A 218 -18.96 -3.69 4.02
CA ASP A 218 -19.56 -2.36 4.25
C ASP A 218 -19.54 -1.41 3.03
N SER A 219 -19.83 -1.95 1.84
CA SER A 219 -19.90 -1.17 0.59
C SER A 219 -18.62 -0.39 0.25
N ILE A 220 -17.47 -0.87 0.73
CA ILE A 220 -16.15 -0.33 0.36
C ILE A 220 -15.85 -0.68 -1.08
N GLU A 221 -15.53 0.33 -1.86
CA GLU A 221 -15.34 0.19 -3.29
C GLU A 221 -13.96 -0.43 -3.61
N LEU A 222 -13.92 -1.26 -4.66
CA LEU A 222 -12.67 -1.69 -5.28
C LEU A 222 -12.05 -0.52 -6.04
N ASP A 223 -10.96 0.05 -5.52
CA ASP A 223 -10.27 1.15 -6.19
C ASP A 223 -9.56 0.67 -7.45
N GLY A 224 -8.88 -0.46 -7.37
CA GLY A 224 -8.23 -1.09 -8.50
C GLY A 224 -7.42 -2.31 -8.11
N ILE A 225 -6.62 -2.79 -9.05
CA ILE A 225 -5.95 -4.08 -8.95
C ILE A 225 -4.49 -3.91 -9.34
N ASN A 226 -3.60 -4.32 -8.45
CA ASN A 226 -2.19 -4.51 -8.76
C ASN A 226 -1.99 -5.93 -9.29
N PHE A 227 -1.18 -6.08 -10.33
CA PHE A 227 -0.76 -7.35 -10.91
C PHE A 227 0.74 -7.46 -10.71
N TYR A 228 1.16 -8.34 -9.80
CA TYR A 228 2.56 -8.58 -9.48
C TYR A 228 3.08 -9.77 -10.28
N TYR A 229 4.24 -9.59 -10.92
CA TYR A 229 5.00 -10.73 -11.39
C TYR A 229 5.45 -11.56 -10.17
N PRO A 230 5.19 -12.88 -10.09
CA PRO A 230 5.40 -13.67 -8.87
C PRO A 230 6.83 -13.58 -8.34
N GLU A 231 7.81 -13.55 -9.23
CA GLU A 231 9.24 -13.48 -8.93
C GLU A 231 9.75 -12.03 -8.77
N SER A 232 8.88 -11.01 -8.75
CA SER A 232 9.33 -9.62 -8.61
C SER A 232 9.91 -9.34 -7.21
N LEU A 233 11.08 -8.70 -7.16
CA LEU A 233 11.63 -8.15 -5.93
C LEU A 233 10.88 -6.87 -5.52
N TYR A 234 11.00 -6.45 -4.25
CA TYR A 234 10.47 -5.15 -3.83
C TYR A 234 11.50 -4.05 -4.14
N THR A 235 11.39 -3.44 -5.32
CA THR A 235 12.29 -2.38 -5.79
C THR A 235 11.69 -0.99 -5.57
N SER A 236 12.49 -0.05 -5.08
CA SER A 236 12.04 1.33 -4.89
C SER A 236 11.69 2.03 -6.21
N GLY A 237 10.60 2.80 -6.23
CA GLY A 237 10.15 3.52 -7.42
C GLY A 237 9.16 2.74 -8.28
N GLU A 238 8.83 3.27 -9.46
CA GLU A 238 7.94 2.61 -10.42
C GLU A 238 8.65 1.39 -11.04
N THR A 239 7.92 0.29 -11.21
CA THR A 239 8.44 -0.89 -11.90
C THR A 239 7.40 -1.49 -12.86
N PRO A 240 7.81 -1.98 -14.04
CA PRO A 240 6.95 -2.73 -14.94
C PRO A 240 6.60 -4.13 -14.43
N LEU A 241 7.23 -4.61 -13.36
CA LEU A 241 6.95 -5.92 -12.76
C LEU A 241 5.76 -5.88 -11.78
N VAL A 242 5.20 -4.69 -11.55
CA VAL A 242 3.93 -4.49 -10.85
C VAL A 242 3.07 -3.55 -11.69
N LEU A 243 1.94 -4.04 -12.17
CA LEU A 243 1.09 -3.31 -13.09
C LEU A 243 -0.26 -2.98 -12.46
N TRP A 244 -0.85 -1.86 -12.83
CA TRP A 244 -2.10 -1.37 -12.24
C TRP A 244 -3.19 -1.18 -13.29
N LEU A 245 -4.40 -1.61 -12.93
CA LEU A 245 -5.63 -1.30 -13.67
C LEU A 245 -6.76 -0.92 -12.72
N LYS A 246 -7.60 0.01 -13.19
CA LYS A 246 -8.95 0.21 -12.64
C LYS A 246 -9.89 -0.87 -13.18
N PRO A 247 -10.96 -1.27 -12.47
CA PRO A 247 -11.87 -2.31 -12.92
C PRO A 247 -12.46 -2.03 -14.32
N PHE A 248 -12.81 -0.78 -14.60
CA PHE A 248 -13.34 -0.36 -15.90
C PHE A 248 -12.37 -0.46 -17.08
N MET A 249 -11.08 -0.67 -16.84
CA MET A 249 -10.05 -0.81 -17.89
C MET A 249 -9.83 -2.27 -18.30
N ILE A 250 -10.29 -3.22 -17.49
CA ILE A 250 -10.05 -4.66 -17.70
C ILE A 250 -10.66 -5.17 -19.01
N PRO A 251 -11.89 -4.78 -19.40
CA PRO A 251 -12.45 -5.19 -20.70
C PRO A 251 -11.59 -4.74 -21.88
N ASP A 252 -10.98 -3.55 -21.79
CA ASP A 252 -10.23 -2.97 -22.91
C ASP A 252 -8.79 -3.49 -22.97
N VAL A 253 -8.15 -3.68 -21.81
CA VAL A 253 -6.72 -4.08 -21.71
C VAL A 253 -6.54 -5.60 -21.71
N LEU A 254 -7.35 -6.31 -20.91
CA LEU A 254 -7.24 -7.77 -20.75
C LEU A 254 -8.23 -8.54 -21.63
N GLN A 255 -9.18 -7.86 -22.28
CA GLN A 255 -10.21 -8.49 -23.11
C GLN A 255 -11.03 -9.53 -22.32
N LYS A 256 -11.29 -9.25 -21.04
CA LYS A 256 -12.07 -10.10 -20.14
C LYS A 256 -13.34 -9.38 -19.68
N PRO A 257 -14.48 -10.08 -19.58
CA PRO A 257 -15.71 -9.49 -19.09
C PRO A 257 -15.59 -9.17 -17.60
N VAL A 258 -16.28 -8.11 -17.18
CA VAL A 258 -16.35 -7.65 -15.80
C VAL A 258 -17.80 -7.28 -15.51
N ASN A 259 -18.24 -7.44 -14.26
CA ASN A 259 -19.56 -7.03 -13.81
C ASN A 259 -19.83 -5.57 -14.16
N ASP A 260 -21.01 -5.28 -14.73
CA ASP A 260 -21.38 -3.94 -15.21
C ASP A 260 -21.23 -2.86 -14.13
N HIS A 261 -21.55 -3.19 -12.87
CA HIS A 261 -21.39 -2.24 -11.76
C HIS A 261 -19.93 -1.78 -11.61
N LEU A 262 -18.99 -2.72 -11.65
CA LEU A 262 -17.56 -2.43 -11.55
C LEU A 262 -17.03 -1.69 -12.78
N VAL A 263 -17.60 -1.94 -13.97
CA VAL A 263 -17.22 -1.24 -15.20
C VAL A 263 -17.67 0.22 -15.18
N GLN A 264 -18.80 0.53 -14.55
CA GLN A 264 -19.27 1.91 -14.40
C GLN A 264 -18.59 2.63 -13.22
N LEU A 265 -18.12 1.87 -12.23
CA LEU A 265 -17.47 2.41 -11.04
C LEU A 265 -16.24 3.24 -11.41
N HIS A 266 -16.26 4.53 -11.05
CA HIS A 266 -15.18 5.49 -11.33
C HIS A 266 -14.79 5.66 -12.80
N LYS A 267 -15.56 5.14 -13.77
CA LYS A 267 -15.26 5.29 -15.19
C LYS A 267 -15.47 6.74 -15.62
N PRO A 268 -14.42 7.44 -16.10
CA PRO A 268 -14.59 8.78 -16.63
C PRO A 268 -15.48 8.79 -17.88
N PRO A 269 -16.37 9.77 -18.06
CA PRO A 269 -17.24 9.83 -19.25
C PRO A 269 -16.47 10.01 -20.56
N ASN A 270 -15.25 10.53 -20.51
CA ASN A 270 -14.35 10.72 -21.64
C ASN A 270 -13.22 9.67 -21.69
N TYR A 271 -13.40 8.53 -21.03
CA TYR A 271 -12.42 7.44 -21.09
C TYR A 271 -12.41 6.82 -22.50
N VAL A 272 -11.23 6.82 -23.13
CA VAL A 272 -11.02 6.22 -24.45
C VAL A 272 -10.20 4.93 -24.33
N ASN A 273 -9.07 5.00 -23.65
CA ASN A 273 -8.17 3.87 -23.39
C ASN A 273 -7.23 4.20 -22.22
N VAL A 274 -6.51 3.19 -21.73
CA VAL A 274 -5.56 3.32 -20.60
C VAL A 274 -4.43 4.31 -20.88
N PHE A 275 -3.94 4.39 -22.13
CA PHE A 275 -2.85 5.28 -22.51
C PHE A 275 -3.27 6.75 -22.39
N GLU A 276 -4.38 7.14 -23.02
CA GLU A 276 -4.89 8.51 -22.94
C GLU A 276 -5.28 8.90 -21.52
N TYR A 277 -5.89 7.96 -20.78
CA TYR A 277 -6.28 8.18 -19.40
C TYR A 277 -5.07 8.46 -18.51
N SER A 278 -4.04 7.60 -18.56
CA SER A 278 -2.81 7.78 -17.78
C SER A 278 -2.13 9.12 -18.12
N GLN A 279 -2.03 9.48 -19.39
CA GLN A 279 -1.47 10.75 -19.84
C GLN A 279 -2.27 11.97 -19.36
N SER A 280 -3.60 11.86 -19.30
CA SER A 280 -4.48 12.91 -18.79
C SER A 280 -4.23 13.17 -17.29
N LEU A 281 -4.01 12.12 -16.51
CA LEU A 281 -3.67 12.21 -15.09
C LEU A 281 -2.29 12.87 -14.89
N LYS A 282 -1.27 12.49 -15.68
CA LYS A 282 0.05 13.13 -15.61
C LYS A 282 -0.06 14.64 -15.85
N LYS A 283 -0.84 15.05 -16.87
CA LYS A 283 -1.07 16.47 -17.20
C LYS A 283 -1.78 17.21 -16.07
N LYS A 284 -2.82 16.63 -15.47
CA LYS A 284 -3.53 17.21 -14.31
C LYS A 284 -2.57 17.41 -13.13
N ASN A 285 -1.79 16.39 -12.77
CA ASN A 285 -0.84 16.47 -11.66
C ASN A 285 0.23 17.55 -11.87
N ARG A 286 0.76 17.70 -13.10
CA ARG A 286 1.70 18.78 -13.44
C ARG A 286 1.07 20.16 -13.32
N LYS A 287 -0.20 20.33 -13.74
CA LYS A 287 -0.94 21.60 -13.58
C LYS A 287 -1.16 21.94 -12.11
N PHE A 288 -1.56 20.97 -11.28
CA PHE A 288 -1.71 21.17 -9.83
C PHE A 288 -0.40 21.57 -9.16
N LYS A 289 0.72 20.91 -9.48
CA LYS A 289 2.06 21.29 -8.97
C LYS A 289 2.45 22.72 -9.39
N LYS A 290 2.21 23.10 -10.65
CA LYS A 290 2.48 24.47 -11.13
C LYS A 290 1.63 25.52 -10.40
N LYS A 291 0.32 25.27 -10.24
CA LYS A 291 -0.58 26.18 -9.51
C LYS A 291 -0.14 26.36 -8.06
N LYS A 292 0.26 25.28 -7.39
CA LYS A 292 0.75 25.34 -6.00
C LYS A 292 2.05 26.15 -5.86
N ASN A 293 2.97 26.03 -6.82
CA ASN A 293 4.21 26.81 -6.82
C ASN A 293 4.01 28.28 -7.21
N SER A 294 2.96 28.62 -7.98
CA SER A 294 2.63 30.01 -8.30
C SER A 294 1.89 30.72 -7.17
N THR A 295 1.16 29.99 -6.32
CA THR A 295 0.39 30.55 -5.20
C THR A 295 1.21 30.64 -3.90
N SER A 296 2.45 30.16 -3.86
CA SER A 296 3.33 30.27 -2.69
C SER A 296 4.05 31.63 -2.57
N ASN A 297 3.72 32.61 -3.40
CA ASN A 297 4.10 34.01 -3.24
C ASN A 297 2.83 34.87 -3.30
N CYS A 298 2.55 35.60 -2.21
CA CYS A 298 1.50 36.60 -1.99
C CYS A 298 0.30 36.13 -1.12
N ASP A 299 0.10 36.91 -0.06
CA ASP A 299 -0.84 36.80 1.06
C ASP A 299 -2.32 36.53 0.72
N LYS A 300 -3.01 35.74 1.55
CA LYS A 300 -3.99 36.18 2.59
C LYS A 300 -4.85 35.01 3.06
N MET A 301 -5.18 35.06 4.36
CA MET A 301 -6.12 34.19 5.06
C MET A 301 -7.52 34.29 4.45
N GLU A 302 -8.13 33.14 4.16
CA GLU A 302 -9.59 32.95 4.27
C GLU A 302 -9.81 31.63 5.01
N VAL A 303 -10.46 31.76 6.17
CA VAL A 303 -10.93 30.65 7.00
C VAL A 303 -12.31 30.29 6.48
N GLU A 304 -12.43 29.16 5.78
CA GLU A 304 -13.73 28.54 5.56
C GLU A 304 -13.86 27.32 6.46
N SER A 305 -14.84 27.45 7.35
CA SER A 305 -15.42 26.53 8.31
C SER A 305 -15.22 25.04 8.04
N LEU A 306 -14.45 24.39 8.91
CA LEU A 306 -14.66 22.99 9.25
C LEU A 306 -15.52 22.95 10.51
N VAL A 307 -16.69 22.33 10.40
CA VAL A 307 -17.55 22.01 11.54
C VAL A 307 -16.75 21.08 12.46
N GLU A 308 -16.42 21.57 13.64
CA GLU A 308 -15.93 20.75 14.75
C GLU A 308 -17.07 19.80 15.13
N VAL A 309 -16.88 18.50 14.92
CA VAL A 309 -17.73 17.49 15.56
C VAL A 309 -17.10 17.22 16.92
N GLU A 310 -17.83 17.65 17.96
CA GLU A 310 -17.48 17.50 19.37
C GLU A 310 -17.11 16.05 19.72
N MET A 311 -16.12 15.92 20.58
CA MET A 311 -15.74 14.67 21.22
C MET A 311 -16.77 14.33 22.30
N ASP A 312 -17.59 13.30 22.07
CA ASP A 312 -18.39 12.70 23.14
C ASP A 312 -17.46 12.24 24.27
N LYS A 313 -17.69 12.82 25.45
CA LYS A 313 -17.08 12.39 26.72
C LYS A 313 -17.88 11.20 27.24
N ASP A 314 -17.20 10.08 27.49
CA ASP A 314 -17.80 8.96 28.21
C ASP A 314 -18.34 9.40 29.58
N PRO A 315 -19.52 8.92 30.01
CA PRO A 315 -20.10 9.31 31.28
C PRO A 315 -19.35 8.68 32.46
N VAL A 316 -19.12 9.52 33.47
CA VAL A 316 -18.59 9.18 34.79
C VAL A 316 -19.61 8.27 35.49
N VAL A 317 -19.15 7.09 35.94
CA VAL A 317 -19.90 6.22 36.85
C VAL A 317 -19.77 6.81 38.26
N GLU A 318 -20.82 7.48 38.73
CA GLU A 318 -20.95 7.85 40.14
C GLU A 318 -21.60 6.70 40.92
N ASN A 319 -20.87 6.25 41.94
CA ASN A 319 -21.37 5.33 42.96
C ASN A 319 -22.38 6.06 43.84
N GLU A 320 -23.64 5.64 43.83
CA GLU A 320 -24.55 5.92 44.94
C GLU A 320 -25.02 4.64 45.62
N ILE A 321 -24.63 4.60 46.90
CA ILE A 321 -25.02 3.66 47.94
C ILE A 321 -26.48 3.96 48.30
N CYS A 322 -27.37 2.98 48.21
CA CYS A 322 -28.67 3.02 48.89
C CYS A 322 -28.78 1.83 49.84
N MET A 323 -28.73 2.16 51.14
CA MET A 323 -29.09 1.27 52.24
C MET A 323 -30.62 1.14 52.36
N GLU A 324 -31.00 0.01 52.94
CA GLU A 324 -32.33 -0.52 53.22
C GLU A 324 -33.34 0.47 53.83
N ASN A 325 -34.60 0.32 53.41
CA ASN A 325 -35.72 -0.06 54.30
C ASN A 325 -36.90 -0.59 53.48
#